data_AF-A0A2V5PUP9-F1
#
_entry.id   AF-A0A2V5PUP9-F1
#
_cell.length_a   1.000
_cell.length_b   1.000
_cell.length_c   1.000
_cell.angle_alpha   90.00
_cell.angle_beta   90.00
_cell.angle_gamma   90.00
#
_symmetry.space_group_name_H-M   'P 1'
#
loop_
_entity.id
_entity.type
_entity.pdbx_description
1 polymer ?
#
loop_
_entity_poly.entity_id
_entity_poly.type
_entity_poly.pdbx_seq_one_letter_code
_entity_poly.pdbx_strand_id
1 'polypeptide(L)'
;MSPKAKAGWISGLHIVAATAVYRYLITGGWLTNHYQLNDPNIVNLVLAIFEPIAVLCVIAYWLLRKPGLYRLIFILGLVQLLIGAGFVAFILFFALTWHPKMM
;
A
#
# COMPACT_ATOMS: atom_id res chain seq x y z
N MET A 1 17.58 11.99 -14.32
CA MET A 1 17.17 12.32 -12.93
C MET A 1 18.25 11.87 -11.96
N SER A 2 18.67 12.73 -11.02
CA SER A 2 19.75 12.40 -10.06
C SER A 2 19.33 11.27 -9.10
N PRO A 3 20.28 10.50 -8.51
CA PRO A 3 19.95 9.44 -7.55
C PRO A 3 19.13 9.94 -6.36
N LYS A 4 19.43 11.15 -5.86
CA LYS A 4 18.67 11.81 -4.79
C LYS A 4 17.23 12.11 -5.23
N ALA A 5 17.05 12.60 -6.45
CA ALA A 5 15.71 12.86 -6.99
C ALA A 5 14.93 11.55 -7.19
N LYS A 6 15.56 10.47 -7.65
CA LYS A 6 14.92 9.13 -7.75
C LYS A 6 14.44 8.64 -6.39
N ALA A 7 15.30 8.72 -5.37
CA ALA A 7 14.94 8.34 -4.01
C ALA A 7 13.82 9.23 -3.43
N GLY A 8 13.84 10.54 -3.74
CA GLY A 8 12.76 11.48 -3.42
C GLY A 8 11.42 11.05 -3.98
N TRP A 9 11.36 10.71 -5.27
CA TRP A 9 10.14 10.23 -5.92
C TRP A 9 9.61 8.93 -5.32
N ILE A 10 10.48 7.93 -5.13
CA ILE A 10 10.09 6.65 -4.51
C ILE A 10 9.56 6.86 -3.08
N SER A 11 10.23 7.72 -2.31
CA SER A 11 9.78 8.07 -0.96
C SER A 11 8.43 8.78 -0.97
N GLY A 12 8.24 9.74 -1.88
CA GLY A 12 6.96 10.43 -2.05
C GLY A 12 5.83 9.46 -2.41
N LEU A 13 6.09 8.50 -3.29
CA LEU A 13 5.12 7.45 -3.65
C LEU A 13 4.68 6.66 -2.42
N HIS A 14 5.63 6.19 -1.59
CA HIS A 14 5.31 5.48 -0.35
C HIS A 14 4.43 6.30 0.59
N ILE A 15 4.77 7.58 0.81
CA ILE A 15 4.02 8.44 1.73
C ILE A 15 2.59 8.69 1.21
N VAL A 16 2.44 9.00 -0.07
CA VAL A 16 1.12 9.24 -0.68
C VAL A 16 0.25 7.99 -0.61
N ALA A 17 0.81 6.84 -0.99
CA ALA A 17 0.07 5.59 -0.99
C ALA A 17 -0.27 5.13 0.43
N ALA A 18 0.65 5.21 1.39
CA ALA A 18 0.36 4.94 2.80
C ALA A 18 -0.75 5.85 3.33
N THR A 19 -0.70 7.16 3.01
CA THR A 19 -1.75 8.11 3.43
C THR A 19 -3.11 7.74 2.85
N ALA A 20 -3.18 7.38 1.57
CA ALA A 20 -4.41 6.99 0.91
C ALA A 20 -4.99 5.69 1.51
N VAL A 21 -4.14 4.69 1.72
CA VAL A 21 -4.53 3.40 2.32
C VAL A 21 -5.01 3.60 3.75
N TYR A 22 -4.28 4.36 4.57
CA TYR A 22 -4.70 4.62 5.95
C TYR A 22 -6.01 5.40 6.01
N ARG A 23 -6.21 6.37 5.13
CA ARG A 23 -7.49 7.06 5.04
C ARG A 23 -8.62 6.07 4.75
N TYR A 24 -8.45 5.18 3.78
CA TYR A 24 -9.41 4.13 3.46
C TYR A 24 -9.70 3.22 4.68
N LEU A 25 -8.65 2.72 5.33
CA LEU A 25 -8.75 1.85 6.51
C LEU A 25 -9.47 2.53 7.69
N ILE A 26 -9.18 3.81 7.93
CA ILE A 26 -9.85 4.61 8.97
C ILE A 26 -11.32 4.82 8.63
N THR A 27 -11.62 5.31 7.43
CA THR A 27 -13.00 5.64 7.04
C THR A 27 -13.90 4.42 6.98
N GLY A 28 -13.34 3.24 6.69
CA GLY A 28 -14.07 1.98 6.67
C GLY A 28 -14.12 1.26 8.02
N GLY A 29 -13.59 1.83 9.10
CA GLY A 29 -13.59 1.20 10.43
C GLY A 29 -12.71 -0.04 10.56
N TRP A 30 -11.78 -0.25 9.62
CA TRP A 30 -11.00 -1.48 9.50
C TRP A 30 -9.87 -1.59 10.53
N LEU A 31 -9.38 -0.46 11.06
CA LEU A 31 -8.30 -0.47 12.06
C LEU A 31 -8.75 -0.99 13.45
N THR A 32 -10.05 -0.98 13.72
CA THR A 32 -10.64 -1.42 14.99
C THR A 32 -11.31 -2.80 14.91
N ASN A 33 -11.31 -3.43 13.74
CA ASN A 33 -11.92 -4.74 13.54
C ASN A 33 -11.05 -5.87 14.09
N HIS A 34 -11.71 -6.88 14.65
CA HIS A 34 -11.07 -8.15 14.97
C HIS A 34 -11.01 -9.00 13.70
N TYR A 35 -9.82 -9.13 13.12
CA TYR A 35 -9.62 -9.94 11.93
C TYR A 35 -9.63 -11.43 12.28
N GLN A 36 -10.52 -12.19 11.63
CA GLN A 36 -10.50 -13.64 11.66
C GLN A 36 -9.80 -14.18 10.40
N LEU A 37 -9.09 -15.30 10.52
CA LEU A 37 -8.34 -15.89 9.41
C LEU A 37 -9.23 -16.26 8.20
N ASN A 38 -10.52 -16.49 8.44
CA ASN A 38 -11.50 -16.90 7.42
C ASN A 38 -12.33 -15.71 6.88
N ASP A 39 -12.04 -14.48 7.31
CA ASP A 39 -12.76 -13.29 6.85
C ASP A 39 -12.13 -12.75 5.55
N PRO A 40 -12.91 -12.55 4.46
CA PRO A 40 -12.43 -11.89 3.24
C PRO A 40 -11.73 -10.56 3.49
N ASN A 41 -12.08 -9.84 4.56
CA ASN A 41 -11.50 -8.57 4.94
C ASN A 41 -10.09 -8.67 5.54
N ILE A 42 -9.56 -9.88 5.76
CA ILE A 42 -8.20 -10.10 6.24
C ILE A 42 -7.14 -9.44 5.35
N VAL A 43 -7.45 -9.22 4.07
CA VAL A 43 -6.58 -8.50 3.14
C VAL A 43 -6.27 -7.07 3.61
N ASN A 44 -7.19 -6.43 4.35
CA ASN A 44 -6.99 -5.09 4.91
C ASN A 44 -5.96 -5.09 6.06
N LEU A 45 -5.80 -6.21 6.78
CA LEU A 45 -4.77 -6.35 7.81
C LEU A 45 -3.37 -6.32 7.20
N VAL A 46 -3.18 -6.93 6.02
CA VAL A 46 -1.91 -6.89 5.28
C VAL A 46 -1.52 -5.44 4.98
N LEU A 47 -2.48 -4.63 4.52
CA LEU A 47 -2.28 -3.20 4.26
C LEU A 47 -1.97 -2.42 5.54
N ALA A 48 -2.69 -2.69 6.62
CA ALA A 48 -2.50 -2.03 7.92
C ALA A 48 -1.11 -2.29 8.53
N ILE A 49 -0.47 -3.41 8.19
CA ILE A 49 0.89 -3.75 8.65
C ILE A 49 1.96 -3.30 7.66
N PHE A 50 1.71 -3.48 6.36
CA PHE A 50 2.69 -3.21 5.31
C PHE A 50 3.02 -1.71 5.20
N GLU A 51 2.01 -0.84 5.21
CA GLU A 51 2.19 0.59 4.98
C GLU A 51 3.08 1.28 6.04
N PRO A 52 2.92 1.03 7.37
CA PRO A 52 3.86 1.55 8.37
C PRO A 52 5.29 1.09 8.16
N ILE A 53 5.49 -0.17 7.80
CA ILE A 53 6.83 -0.73 7.58
C ILE A 53 7.49 0.00 6.40
N ALA A 54 6.75 0.23 5.32
CA ALA A 54 7.23 0.97 4.16
C ALA A 54 7.63 2.42 4.53
N VAL A 55 6.79 3.12 5.30
CA VAL A 55 7.08 4.48 5.79
C VAL A 55 8.30 4.50 6.72
N LEU A 56 8.42 3.54 7.64
CA LEU A 56 9.58 3.44 8.53
C LEU A 56 10.87 3.17 7.74
N CYS A 57 10.82 2.35 6.68
CA CYS A 57 11.96 2.12 5.80
C CYS A 57 12.37 3.39 5.04
N VAL A 58 11.40 4.21 4.61
CA VAL A 58 11.67 5.53 4.02
C VAL A 58 12.38 6.43 5.03
N ILE A 59 11.85 6.57 6.25
CA ILE A 59 12.48 7.37 7.32
C ILE A 59 13.90 6.88 7.59
N ALA A 60 14.10 5.57 7.78
CA ALA A 60 15.40 4.96 7.99
C ALA A 60 16.38 5.25 6.84
N TYR A 61 15.91 5.19 5.58
CA TYR A 61 16.72 5.54 4.42
C TYR A 61 17.17 7.00 4.46
N TRP A 62 16.30 7.95 4.79
CA TRP A 62 16.66 9.38 4.84
C TRP A 62 17.63 9.70 5.97
N LEU A 63 17.53 9.01 7.11
CA LEU A 63 18.45 9.17 8.24
C LEU A 63 19.83 8.54 7.96
N LEU A 64 19.87 7.33 7.39
CA LEU A 64 21.12 6.55 7.29
C LEU A 64 21.77 6.59 5.91
N ARG A 65 21.02 6.92 4.85
CA ARG A 65 21.47 6.98 3.45
C ARG A 65 22.19 5.73 2.92
N LYS A 66 21.96 4.57 3.53
CA LYS A 66 22.60 3.31 3.14
C LYS A 66 22.04 2.78 1.82
N PRO A 67 22.89 2.22 0.93
CA PRO A 67 22.44 1.66 -0.35
C PRO A 67 21.49 0.46 -0.16
N GLY A 68 21.65 -0.32 0.91
CA GLY A 68 20.73 -1.41 1.23
C GLY A 68 19.30 -0.91 1.51
N LEU A 69 19.16 0.21 2.21
CA LEU A 69 17.85 0.81 2.48
C LEU A 69 17.22 1.41 1.22
N TYR A 70 18.03 1.97 0.32
CA TYR A 70 17.55 2.40 -1.00
C TYR A 70 16.97 1.23 -1.80
N ARG A 71 17.67 0.08 -1.82
CA ARG A 71 17.17 -1.14 -2.48
C ARG A 71 15.88 -1.63 -1.83
N LEU A 72 15.81 -1.58 -0.50
CA LEU A 72 14.63 -1.98 0.25
C LEU A 72 13.41 -1.12 -0.11
N ILE A 73 13.51 0.21 -0.03
CA ILE A 73 12.38 1.09 -0.41
C ILE A 73 12.01 0.91 -1.89
N PHE A 74 12.97 0.65 -2.78
CA PHE A 74 12.66 0.37 -4.17
C PHE A 74 11.83 -0.91 -4.34
N ILE A 75 12.23 -2.00 -3.68
CA ILE A 75 11.50 -3.29 -3.71
C ILE A 75 10.11 -3.13 -3.10
N LEU A 76 10.01 -2.47 -1.94
CA LEU A 76 8.72 -2.19 -1.30
C LEU A 76 7.82 -1.36 -2.22
N GLY A 77 8.39 -0.39 -2.95
CA GLY A 77 7.65 0.40 -3.93
C GLY A 77 7.08 -0.45 -5.07
N LEU A 78 7.84 -1.43 -5.57
CA LEU A 78 7.34 -2.38 -6.57
C LEU A 78 6.21 -3.26 -6.00
N VAL A 79 6.37 -3.76 -4.78
CA VAL A 79 5.34 -4.55 -4.09
C VAL A 79 4.06 -3.73 -3.93
N GLN A 80 4.18 -2.46 -3.53
CA GLN A 80 3.05 -1.55 -3.36
C GLN A 80 2.33 -1.27 -4.68
N LEU A 81 3.06 -1.11 -5.78
CA LEU A 81 2.48 -1.00 -7.12
C LEU A 81 1.73 -2.27 -7.54
N LEU A 82 2.27 -3.46 -7.24
CA LEU A 82 1.61 -4.74 -7.54
C LEU A 82 0.31 -4.90 -6.74
N ILE A 83 0.34 -4.58 -5.44
CA ILE A 83 -0.85 -4.61 -4.58
C ILE A 83 -1.91 -3.63 -5.10
N GLY A 84 -1.51 -2.39 -5.37
CA GLY A 84 -2.42 -1.36 -5.89
C GLY A 84 -3.02 -1.73 -7.24
N ALA A 85 -2.21 -2.24 -8.18
CA ALA A 85 -2.67 -2.71 -9.48
C ALA A 85 -3.63 -3.90 -9.34
N GLY A 86 -3.34 -4.85 -8.43
CA GLY A 86 -4.21 -5.98 -8.13
C GLY A 86 -5.58 -5.54 -7.60
N PHE A 87 -5.60 -4.58 -6.68
CA PHE A 87 -6.85 -4.00 -6.17
C PHE A 87 -7.66 -3.32 -7.28
N VAL A 88 -7.02 -2.51 -8.12
CA VAL A 88 -7.69 -1.85 -9.25
C VAL A 88 -8.24 -2.86 -10.23
N ALA A 89 -7.45 -3.88 -10.59
CA ALA A 89 -7.89 -4.94 -11.50
C ALA A 89 -9.10 -5.71 -10.92
N PHE A 90 -9.08 -6.02 -9.62
CA PHE A 90 -10.20 -6.67 -8.94
C PHE A 90 -11.47 -5.81 -8.97
N ILE A 91 -11.37 -4.52 -8.64
CA ILE A 91 -12.51 -3.58 -8.69
C ILE A 91 -13.05 -3.45 -10.11
N LEU A 92 -12.18 -3.31 -11.12
CA LEU A 92 -12.58 -3.22 -12.52
C LEU A 92 -13.27 -4.51 -12.99
N PHE A 93 -12.71 -5.67 -12.66
CA PHE A 93 -13.33 -6.96 -12.95
C PHE A 93 -14.73 -7.06 -12.33
N PHE A 94 -14.86 -6.70 -11.06
CA PHE A 94 -16.15 -6.66 -10.36
C PHE A 94 -17.13 -5.70 -11.07
N ALA A 95 -16.71 -4.47 -11.37
CA ALA A 95 -17.57 -3.48 -12.04
C ALA A 95 -18.03 -3.93 -13.44
N LEU A 96 -17.20 -4.67 -14.18
CA LEU A 96 -17.53 -5.19 -15.51
C LEU A 96 -18.40 -6.44 -15.48
N THR A 97 -18.32 -7.25 -14.43
CA THR A 97 -19.05 -8.53 -14.30
C THR A 97 -20.29 -8.43 -13.43
N TRP A 98 -20.41 -7.39 -12.61
CA TRP A 98 -21.55 -7.16 -11.74
C TRP A 98 -22.75 -6.65 -12.55
N HIS A 99 -23.64 -7.57 -12.91
CA HIS A 99 -24.99 -7.21 -13.31
C HIS A 99 -25.86 -7.12 -12.05
N PRO A 100 -26.46 -5.96 -11.73
CA PRO A 100 -27.43 -5.91 -10.65
C PRO A 100 -28.55 -6.90 -10.96
N LYS A 101 -28.91 -7.76 -10.01
CA LYS A 101 -30.16 -8.52 -10.10
C LYS A 101 -31.27 -7.48 -10.16
N MET A 102 -31.82 -7.26 -11.36
CA MET A 102 -33.05 -6.49 -11.51
C MET A 102 -34.12 -7.25 -10.71
N MET A 103 -34.58 -6.63 -9.61
CA MET A 103 -35.77 -7.07 -8.88
C MET A 103 -37.01 -6.74 -9.70
#